data_AF-A0A920JG52-F1
#
_entry.id   AF-A0A920JG52-F1
#
_cell.length_a   1.000
_cell.length_b   1.000
_cell.length_c   1.000
_cell.angle_alpha   90.00
_cell.angle_beta   90.00
_cell.angle_gamma   90.00
#
_symmetry.space_group_name_H-M   'P 1'
#
loop_
_entity.id
_entity.type
_entity.pdbx_description
1 polymer ?
#
loop_
_entity_poly.entity_id
_entity_poly.type
_entity_poly.pdbx_seq_one_letter_code
_entity_poly.pdbx_strand_id
1 'polypeptide(L)' 'MMEYSITNPEDERVADFIGLSNHKLRQLREKDGGDMAPYFIGEGIIVINRALTVEHKLLTF' A
#
# COMPACT_ATOMS: atom_id res chain seq x y z
N MET A 1 -4.46 -16.45 7.38
CA MET A 1 -4.11 -15.02 7.49
C MET A 1 -4.10 -14.71 8.97
N MET A 2 -2.99 -14.19 9.50
CA MET A 2 -2.92 -13.79 10.90
C MET A 2 -3.42 -12.35 10.98
N GLU A 3 -4.38 -12.08 11.87
CA GLU A 3 -4.95 -10.75 12.01
C GLU A 3 -4.03 -9.89 12.89
N TYR A 4 -3.60 -8.74 12.37
CA TYR A 4 -2.82 -7.76 13.11
C TYR A 4 -3.70 -6.57 13.44
N SER A 5 -4.03 -6.39 14.72
CA SER A 5 -4.73 -5.20 15.19
C SER A 5 -3.71 -4.09 15.42
N ILE A 6 -3.68 -3.10 14.53
CA ILE A 6 -2.87 -1.89 14.68
C ILE A 6 -3.79 -0.79 15.22
N THR A 7 -3.54 -0.36 16.45
CA THR A 7 -4.35 0.66 17.14
C THR A 7 -3.62 1.97 17.39
N ASN A 8 -2.28 1.97 17.25
CA ASN A 8 -1.47 3.17 17.37
C ASN A 8 -1.51 3.95 16.05
N PRO A 9 -2.01 5.19 16.01
CA PRO A 9 -2.01 6.00 14.79
C PRO A 9 -0.59 6.38 14.32
N GLU A 10 0.40 6.38 15.22
CA GLU A 10 1.80 6.69 14.92
C GLU A 10 2.62 5.44 14.52
N ASP A 11 1.97 4.31 14.27
CA ASP A 11 2.63 3.11 13.77
C ASP A 11 3.18 3.37 12.36
N GLU A 12 4.44 2.99 12.10
CA GLU A 12 5.10 3.22 10.81
C GLU A 12 4.33 2.62 9.63
N ARG A 13 3.59 1.53 9.85
CA ARG A 13 2.76 0.85 8.84
C ARG A 13 1.51 1.66 8.48
N VAL A 14 1.06 2.54 9.37
CA VAL A 14 -0.09 3.42 9.17
C VAL A 14 0.30 4.67 8.39
N ALA A 15 1.56 5.12 8.48
CA ALA A 15 2.05 6.31 7.78
C ALA A 15 1.86 6.20 6.24
N ASP A 16 2.10 5.02 5.69
CA ASP A 16 1.90 4.71 4.27
C ASP A 16 0.42 4.79 3.87
N PHE A 17 -0.48 4.31 4.73
CA PHE A 17 -1.92 4.39 4.53
C PHE A 17 -2.45 5.82 4.61
N ILE A 18 -2.02 6.61 5.60
CA ILE A 18 -2.36 8.04 5.70
C ILE A 18 -1.86 8.81 4.47
N GLY A 19 -0.68 8.44 3.97
CA GLY A 19 -0.08 8.99 2.76
C GLY A 19 -0.90 8.79 1.49
N LEU A 20 -1.88 7.88 1.47
CA LEU A 20 -2.79 7.67 0.33
C LEU A 20 -3.56 8.93 -0.07
N SER A 21 -3.89 9.76 0.90
CA SER A 21 -4.59 11.03 0.68
C SER A 21 -3.78 12.03 -0.16
N ASN A 22 -2.46 11.86 -0.28
CA ASN A 22 -1.57 12.71 -1.05
C ASN A 22 -1.10 12.02 -2.33
N HIS A 23 -1.89 12.16 -3.40
CA HIS A 23 -1.61 11.56 -4.71
C HIS A 23 -0.25 11.96 -5.31
N LYS A 24 0.26 13.17 -5.02
CA LYS A 24 1.58 13.62 -5.50
C LYS A 24 2.71 12.90 -4.80
N LEU A 25 2.60 12.73 -3.48
CA LEU A 25 3.57 11.96 -2.70
C LEU A 25 3.61 10.51 -3.17
N ARG A 26 2.46 9.89 -3.40
CA ARG A 26 2.38 8.53 -3.97
C ARG A 26 3.13 8.39 -5.29
N GLN A 27 2.90 9.29 -6.24
CA GLN A 27 3.61 9.24 -7.53
C GLN A 27 5.14 9.36 -7.36
N LEU A 28 5.61 10.14 -6.38
CA LEU A 28 7.04 10.27 -6.11
C LEU A 28 7.65 9.03 -5.48
N ARG A 29 6.89 8.29 -4.68
CA ARG A 29 7.33 7.06 -4.00
C ARG A 29 7.25 5.83 -4.90
N GLU A 30 6.20 5.73 -5.72
CA GLU A 30 5.91 4.58 -6.60
C GLU A 30 6.66 4.64 -7.95
N LYS A 31 7.23 5.79 -8.35
CA LYS A 31 8.04 5.89 -9.58
C LYS A 31 9.40 5.19 -9.45
N ASP A 32 10.05 4.96 -10.59
CA ASP A 32 11.44 4.49 -10.64
C ASP A 32 12.37 5.38 -9.79
N GLY A 33 13.10 4.72 -8.88
CA GLY A 33 13.99 5.38 -7.92
C GLY A 33 13.31 5.90 -6.64
N GLY A 34 12.00 5.75 -6.50
CA GLY A 34 11.28 5.94 -5.24
C GLY A 34 11.42 4.75 -4.30
N ASP A 35 11.14 4.96 -3.02
CA ASP A 35 11.22 3.93 -1.96
C ASP A 35 10.16 2.82 -2.12
N MET A 36 9.10 3.09 -2.89
CA MET A 36 8.07 2.13 -3.23
C MET A 36 8.09 1.73 -4.72
N ALA A 37 9.17 1.95 -5.46
CA ALA A 37 9.23 1.66 -6.91
C ALA A 37 8.68 0.27 -7.34
N PRO A 38 8.90 -0.84 -6.61
CA PRO A 38 8.34 -2.14 -6.99
C PRO A 38 6.95 -2.42 -6.39
N TYR A 39 6.36 -1.48 -5.65
CA TYR A 39 5.11 -1.64 -4.91
C TYR A 39 4.12 -0.52 -5.25
N PHE A 40 2.85 -0.76 -4.96
CA PHE A 40 1.84 0.30 -4.87
C PHE A 40 0.85 -0.06 -3.78
N ILE A 41 0.16 0.94 -3.24
CA ILE A 41 -0.91 0.71 -2.26
C ILE A 41 -2.26 0.82 -2.95
N GLY A 42 -3.07 -0.23 -2.86
CA GLY A 42 -4.44 -0.26 -3.35
C GLY A 42 -5.44 -0.33 -2.21
N GLU A 43 -6.39 0.60 -2.16
CA GLU A 43 -7.49 0.59 -1.19
C GLU A 43 -8.77 0.05 -1.82
N GLY A 44 -9.48 -0.80 -1.06
CA GLY A 44 -10.79 -1.31 -1.43
C GLY A 44 -10.76 -2.68 -2.12
N ILE A 45 -11.76 -3.51 -1.79
CA ILE A 45 -11.82 -4.92 -2.20
C ILE A 45 -11.82 -5.10 -3.73
N ILE A 46 -12.45 -4.19 -4.47
CA ILE A 46 -12.50 -4.26 -5.95
C ILE A 46 -11.12 -4.02 -6.56
N VAL A 47 -10.36 -3.05 -6.04
CA VAL A 47 -9.00 -2.73 -6.53
C VAL A 47 -8.08 -3.91 -6.26
N ILE A 48 -8.13 -4.45 -5.04
CA ILE A 48 -7.33 -5.61 -4.63
C ILE A 48 -7.63 -6.83 -5.52
N ASN A 49 -8.90 -7.15 -5.72
CA ASN A 49 -9.30 -8.28 -6.57
C ASN A 49 -8.80 -8.12 -8.01
N ARG A 50 -8.88 -6.91 -8.59
CA ARG A 50 -8.37 -6.65 -9.93
C ARG A 50 -6.86 -6.83 -10.03
N ALA A 51 -6.12 -6.38 -9.02
CA ALA A 51 -4.68 -6.55 -8.97
C ALA A 51 -4.29 -8.03 -8.92
N LEU A 52 -4.97 -8.82 -8.09
CA LEU A 52 -4.76 -10.27 -7.99
C LEU A 52 -5.07 -10.99 -9.32
N THR A 53 -6.11 -10.58 -10.05
CA THR A 53 -6.48 -11.17 -11.35
C THR A 53 -5.38 -11.01 -12.41
N VAL A 54 -4.56 -9.95 -12.31
CA VAL A 54 -3.42 -9.72 -13.21
C VAL A 54 -2.09 -10.11 -12.56
N GLU A 55 -2.15 -11.04 -11.60
CA GLU A 55 -0.99 -11.70 -10.97
C GLU A 55 -0.10 -10.80 -10.11
N HIS A 56 -0.59 -9.62 -9.69
CA HIS A 56 0.07 -8.92 -8.59
C HIS A 56 0.01 -9.76 -7.30
N LYS A 57 1.03 -9.60 -6.46
CA LYS A 57 1.15 -10.31 -5.18
C LYS A 57 0.84 -9.37 -4.03
N LEU A 58 0.04 -9.83 -3.08
CA LEU A 58 -0.09 -9.14 -1.79
C LEU A 58 1.23 -9.26 -1.04
N LEU A 59 1.70 -8.15 -0.50
CA LEU A 59 2.82 -8.15 0.42
C LEU A 59 2.33 -8.64 1.78
N THR A 60 2.71 -9.87 2.15
CA THR A 60 2.44 -10.46 3.47
C THR A 60 3.75 -10.58 4.23
N PHE A 61 3.79 -10.07 5.45
CA PHE A 61 4.90 -10.23 6.40
C PHE A 61 4.56 -11.28 7.46
#